data_AF-A0A354J8C7-F1
#
_entry.id   AF-A0A354J8C7-F1
#
_cell.length_a   1.000
_cell.length_b   1.000
_cell.length_c   1.000
_cell.angle_alpha   90.00
_cell.angle_beta   90.00
_cell.angle_gamma   90.00
#
_symmetry.space_group_name_H-M   'P 1'
#
loop_
_entity.id
_entity.type
_entity.pdbx_description
1 polymer ?
#
loop_
_entity_poly.entity_id
_entity_poly.type
_entity_poly.pdbx_seq_one_letter_code
_entity_poly.pdbx_strand_id
1 'polypeptide(L)'
;MQFEKTMDKIVAFCKNRGFIFQGSEIYDGLANTWDYGPLGVEFKNNVKKAWWKKFIQENPYNVGVDCAILMNPQVWVASGHVGGFSDPLIDCKQCKTRHRADKLIEDYNSANGIEMAVDGMSNEAMTAYLKGKNIPCPSCSGHNFTEIRKFNLMFKTFQGV
;
A
#
# COMPACT_ATOMS: atom_id res chain seq x y z
N MET A 1 -21.38 -10.75 -28.16
CA MET A 1 -21.54 -10.71 -26.69
C MET A 1 -20.23 -10.21 -26.10
N GLN A 2 -20.20 -9.00 -25.54
CA GLN A 2 -18.96 -8.43 -25.01
C GLN A 2 -18.69 -9.07 -23.65
N PHE A 3 -17.57 -9.79 -23.51
CA PHE A 3 -17.20 -10.40 -22.24
C PHE A 3 -16.91 -9.30 -21.23
N GLU A 4 -17.70 -9.25 -20.15
CA GLU A 4 -17.43 -8.37 -19.02
C GLU A 4 -16.14 -8.81 -18.32
N LYS A 5 -15.16 -7.91 -18.26
CA LYS A 5 -13.85 -8.14 -17.64
C LYS A 5 -13.88 -7.62 -16.21
N THR A 6 -14.22 -8.49 -15.26
CA THR A 6 -14.18 -8.19 -13.83
C THR A 6 -12.77 -8.47 -13.27
N MET A 7 -12.42 -7.87 -12.13
CA MET A 7 -11.12 -8.15 -11.50
C MET A 7 -10.99 -9.61 -11.09
N ASP A 8 -12.06 -10.25 -10.62
CA ASP A 8 -12.05 -11.67 -10.26
C ASP A 8 -11.67 -12.57 -11.45
N LYS A 9 -12.16 -12.24 -12.65
CA LYS A 9 -11.81 -12.97 -13.88
C LYS A 9 -10.33 -12.80 -14.23
N ILE A 10 -9.78 -11.60 -14.03
CA ILE A 10 -8.35 -11.33 -14.28
C ILE A 10 -7.49 -12.09 -13.28
N VAL A 11 -7.83 -12.04 -11.98
CA VAL A 11 -7.12 -12.77 -10.92
C VAL A 11 -7.14 -14.27 -11.20
N ALA A 12 -8.31 -14.83 -11.52
CA ALA A 12 -8.46 -16.24 -11.86
C ALA A 12 -7.63 -16.61 -13.11
N PHE A 13 -7.63 -15.77 -14.14
CA PHE A 13 -6.79 -15.98 -15.33
C PHE A 13 -5.30 -15.99 -14.98
N CYS A 14 -4.83 -15.00 -14.22
CA CYS A 14 -3.43 -14.90 -13.82
C CYS A 14 -2.96 -16.12 -13.04
N LYS A 15 -3.79 -16.60 -12.09
CA LYS A 15 -3.51 -17.81 -11.32
C LYS A 15 -3.50 -19.05 -12.21
N ASN A 16 -4.53 -19.24 -13.03
CA ASN A 16 -4.69 -20.45 -13.86
C ASN A 16 -3.69 -20.54 -15.02
N ARG A 17 -3.12 -19.42 -15.46
CA ARG A 17 -2.17 -19.37 -16.58
C ARG A 17 -0.71 -19.18 -16.18
N GLY A 18 -0.40 -19.19 -14.89
CA GLY A 18 0.97 -19.08 -14.42
C GLY A 18 1.58 -17.69 -14.58
N PHE A 19 0.79 -16.65 -14.37
CA PHE A 19 1.29 -15.28 -14.25
C PHE A 19 1.63 -14.93 -12.81
N ILE A 20 0.66 -15.01 -11.90
CA ILE A 20 0.81 -14.54 -10.51
C ILE A 20 0.14 -15.54 -9.57
N PHE A 21 0.84 -15.91 -8.50
CA PHE A 21 0.37 -16.75 -7.42
C PHE A 21 0.42 -16.00 -6.09
N GLN A 22 -0.34 -16.47 -5.10
CA GLN A 22 -0.25 -15.94 -3.74
C GLN A 22 1.10 -16.35 -3.14
N GLY A 23 1.83 -15.41 -2.53
CA GLY A 23 3.10 -15.72 -1.88
C GLY A 23 2.88 -16.73 -0.75
N SER A 24 3.70 -17.78 -0.69
CA SER A 24 3.57 -18.87 0.30
C SER A 24 2.21 -19.60 0.28
N GLU A 25 1.58 -19.75 -0.89
CA GLU A 25 0.21 -20.27 -1.05
C GLU A 25 -0.08 -21.59 -0.29
N ILE A 26 0.88 -22.53 -0.24
CA ILE A 26 0.70 -23.82 0.45
C ILE A 26 0.72 -23.73 1.99
N TYR A 27 1.01 -22.54 2.53
CA TYR A 27 1.07 -22.22 3.96
C TYR A 27 0.08 -21.10 4.32
N ASP A 28 -1.14 -21.15 3.75
CA ASP A 28 -2.21 -20.15 3.87
C ASP A 28 -1.90 -18.77 3.28
N GLY A 29 -0.72 -18.63 2.69
CA GLY A 29 -0.23 -17.43 2.06
C GLY A 29 0.20 -16.33 3.02
N LEU A 30 0.97 -15.39 2.48
CA LEU A 30 1.41 -14.20 3.20
C LEU A 30 0.77 -12.96 2.56
N ALA A 31 -0.03 -12.24 3.34
CA ALA A 31 -0.73 -11.05 2.87
C ALA A 31 0.23 -10.05 2.21
N ASN A 32 -0.22 -9.46 1.10
CA ASN A 32 0.55 -8.51 0.29
C ASN A 32 1.87 -9.04 -0.30
N THR A 33 1.98 -10.35 -0.50
CA THR A 33 3.10 -10.97 -1.22
C THR A 33 2.60 -11.88 -2.33
N TRP A 34 3.34 -11.92 -3.44
CA TRP A 34 2.98 -12.66 -4.64
C TRP A 34 4.21 -13.20 -5.35
N ASP A 35 4.06 -14.39 -5.92
CA ASP A 35 5.08 -15.05 -6.72
C ASP A 35 4.74 -14.96 -8.21
N TYR A 36 5.73 -14.62 -9.04
CA TYR A 36 5.56 -14.54 -10.48
C TYR A 36 5.85 -15.90 -11.12
N GLY A 37 4.85 -16.48 -11.78
CA GLY A 37 4.98 -17.74 -12.50
C GLY A 37 5.73 -17.59 -13.84
N PRO A 38 5.82 -18.67 -14.65
CA PRO A 38 6.60 -18.68 -15.89
C PRO A 38 6.21 -17.59 -16.90
N LEU A 39 4.90 -17.35 -17.10
CA LEU A 39 4.47 -16.26 -17.99
C LEU A 39 4.59 -14.89 -17.33
N GLY A 40 4.42 -14.83 -16.01
CA GLY A 40 4.53 -13.60 -15.23
C GLY A 40 5.94 -13.04 -15.20
N VAL A 41 6.95 -13.89 -15.05
CA VAL A 41 8.36 -13.46 -15.03
C VAL A 41 8.77 -12.91 -16.39
N GLU A 42 8.38 -13.56 -17.50
CA GLU A 42 8.65 -13.08 -18.85
C GLU A 42 7.95 -11.75 -19.12
N PHE A 43 6.67 -11.65 -18.75
CA PHE A 43 5.92 -10.39 -18.87
C PHE A 43 6.57 -9.26 -18.07
N LYS A 44 6.89 -9.50 -16.78
CA LYS A 44 7.57 -8.53 -15.91
C LYS A 44 8.91 -8.09 -16.50
N ASN A 45 9.71 -9.03 -17.00
CA ASN A 45 11.01 -8.73 -17.60
C ASN A 45 10.87 -7.90 -18.89
N ASN A 46 9.87 -8.18 -19.72
CA ASN A 46 9.60 -7.40 -20.92
C ASN A 46 9.20 -5.95 -20.59
N VAL A 47 8.36 -5.75 -19.57
CA VAL A 47 8.01 -4.41 -19.08
C VAL A 47 9.25 -3.68 -18.55
N LYS A 48 10.08 -4.32 -17.72
CA LYS A 48 11.33 -3.74 -17.21
C LYS A 48 12.28 -3.34 -18.35
N LYS A 49 12.47 -4.20 -19.35
CA LYS A 49 13.31 -3.92 -20.52
C LYS A 49 12.79 -2.73 -21.33
N ALA A 50 11.48 -2.68 -21.58
CA ALA A 50 10.86 -1.57 -22.31
C ALA A 50 11.04 -0.24 -21.56
N TRP A 51 10.83 -0.24 -20.24
CA TRP A 51 11.05 0.94 -19.40
C TRP A 51 12.51 1.37 -19.40
N TRP A 52 13.45 0.43 -19.20
CA TRP A 52 14.88 0.72 -19.18
C TRP A 52 15.37 1.31 -20.49
N LYS A 53 14.95 0.73 -21.62
CA LYS A 53 15.26 1.26 -22.95
C LYS A 53 14.75 2.70 -23.06
N LYS A 54 13.48 2.94 -22.72
CA LYS A 54 12.85 4.24 -22.95
C LYS A 54 13.42 5.35 -22.08
N PHE A 55 13.60 5.09 -20.79
CA PHE A 55 13.93 6.13 -19.83
C PHE A 55 15.42 6.25 -19.54
N ILE A 56 16.17 5.15 -19.65
CA ILE A 56 17.61 5.15 -19.35
C ILE A 56 18.42 5.22 -20.64
N GLN A 57 18.25 4.27 -21.56
CA GLN A 57 19.13 4.17 -22.74
C GLN A 57 18.88 5.25 -23.80
N GLU A 58 17.63 5.66 -23.99
CA GLU A 58 17.26 6.69 -24.98
C GLU A 58 17.48 8.13 -24.48
N ASN A 59 17.85 8.33 -23.21
CA ASN A 59 18.13 9.66 -22.65
C ASN A 59 19.64 9.79 -22.32
N PRO A 60 20.38 10.71 -22.97
CA PRO A 60 21.83 10.85 -22.77
C PRO A 60 22.23 11.31 -21.35
N TYR A 61 21.28 11.81 -20.54
CA TYR A 61 21.55 12.31 -19.20
C TYR A 61 21.29 11.28 -18.08
N ASN A 62 20.74 10.11 -18.42
CA ASN A 62 20.38 9.10 -17.43
C ASN A 62 21.41 7.97 -17.40
N VAL A 63 21.73 7.51 -16.18
CA VAL A 63 22.67 6.40 -15.95
C VAL A 63 22.03 5.35 -15.03
N GLY A 64 22.31 4.09 -15.32
CA GLY A 64 21.85 2.97 -14.50
C GLY A 64 22.76 2.75 -13.29
N VAL A 65 22.15 2.51 -12.13
CA VAL A 65 22.85 2.12 -10.90
C VAL A 65 22.03 1.01 -10.21
N ASP A 66 22.69 0.04 -9.61
CA ASP A 66 22.06 -1.01 -8.80
C ASP A 66 22.59 -0.91 -7.35
N CYS A 67 21.69 -0.62 -6.42
CA CYS A 67 22.01 -0.30 -5.03
C CYS A 67 21.53 -1.40 -4.07
N ALA A 68 22.21 -1.54 -2.93
CA ALA A 68 21.80 -2.46 -1.88
C ALA A 68 20.42 -2.07 -1.28
N ILE A 69 19.60 -3.07 -0.97
CA ILE A 69 18.30 -2.90 -0.30
C ILE A 69 18.48 -2.57 1.19
N LEU A 70 19.41 -3.25 1.85
CA LEU A 70 19.76 -2.96 3.25
C LEU A 70 20.71 -1.77 3.28
N MET A 71 20.32 -0.71 3.99
CA MET A 71 21.06 0.55 4.06
C MET A 71 21.34 0.95 5.51
N ASN A 72 22.40 1.74 5.71
CA ASN A 72 22.71 2.34 7.00
C ASN A 72 21.52 3.23 7.47
N PRO A 73 21.06 3.09 8.73
CA PRO A 73 19.94 3.86 9.26
C PRO A 73 20.04 5.38 9.09
N GLN A 74 21.25 5.94 9.06
CA GLN A 74 21.45 7.38 8.87
C GLN A 74 20.94 7.89 7.53
N VAL A 75 20.90 7.05 6.48
CA VAL A 75 20.29 7.41 5.18
C VAL A 75 18.80 7.72 5.34
N TRP A 76 18.09 6.92 6.15
CA TRP A 76 16.66 7.08 6.39
C TRP A 76 16.35 8.25 7.34
N VAL A 77 17.28 8.59 8.24
CA VAL A 77 17.19 9.79 9.08
C VAL A 77 17.39 11.04 8.21
N ALA A 78 18.47 11.08 7.43
CA ALA A 78 18.81 12.23 6.59
C ALA A 78 17.76 12.51 5.52
N SER A 79 17.16 11.47 4.93
CA SER A 79 16.06 11.61 3.97
C SER A 79 14.70 11.90 4.61
N GLY A 80 14.59 11.87 5.95
CA GLY A 80 13.36 12.15 6.68
C GLY A 80 12.37 10.97 6.80
N HIS A 81 12.65 9.82 6.18
CA HIS A 81 11.76 8.65 6.20
C HIS A 81 11.47 8.14 7.62
N VAL A 82 12.44 8.22 8.54
CA VAL A 82 12.22 7.80 9.94
C VAL A 82 11.10 8.60 10.61
N GLY A 83 10.99 9.90 10.32
CA GLY A 83 9.99 10.79 10.94
C GLY A 83 8.71 10.99 10.12
N GLY A 84 8.80 10.88 8.79
CA GLY A 84 7.73 11.25 7.86
C GLY A 84 7.05 10.09 7.13
N PHE A 85 7.68 8.92 7.01
CA PHE A 85 7.14 7.80 6.25
C PHE A 85 6.24 6.91 7.11
N SER A 86 5.05 7.42 7.41
CA SER A 86 4.09 6.77 8.31
C SER A 86 2.64 6.99 7.90
N ASP A 87 1.81 5.97 8.07
CA ASP A 87 0.37 6.08 7.91
C ASP A 87 -0.32 6.48 9.24
N PRO A 88 -1.41 7.26 9.19
CA PRO A 88 -2.23 7.57 10.36
C PRO A 88 -3.14 6.37 10.70
N LEU A 89 -2.78 5.60 11.73
CA LEU A 89 -3.57 4.46 12.17
C LEU A 89 -4.50 4.80 13.34
N ILE A 90 -5.68 4.19 13.30
CA ILE A 90 -6.71 4.29 14.34
C ILE A 90 -7.31 2.89 14.59
N ASP A 91 -7.63 2.53 15.84
CA ASP A 91 -8.34 1.28 16.13
C ASP A 91 -9.75 1.55 16.66
N CYS A 92 -10.71 0.70 16.28
CA CYS A 92 -12.02 0.68 16.90
C CYS A 92 -11.93 0.05 18.29
N LYS A 93 -12.32 0.76 19.35
CA LYS A 93 -12.28 0.22 20.71
C LYS A 93 -13.29 -0.90 20.96
N GLN A 94 -14.32 -1.03 20.11
CA GLN A 94 -15.36 -2.05 20.25
C GLN A 94 -14.96 -3.39 19.62
N CYS A 95 -14.63 -3.42 18.33
CA CYS A 95 -14.27 -4.66 17.61
C CYS A 95 -12.76 -4.88 17.45
N LYS A 96 -11.93 -3.93 17.92
CA LYS A 96 -10.46 -3.97 17.86
C LYS A 96 -9.88 -3.99 16.44
N THR A 97 -10.69 -3.77 15.41
CA THR A 97 -10.20 -3.66 14.04
C THR A 97 -9.41 -2.38 13.86
N ARG A 98 -8.36 -2.47 13.05
CA ARG A 98 -7.43 -1.39 12.75
C ARG A 98 -7.76 -0.81 11.38
N HIS A 99 -7.75 0.51 11.32
CA HIS A 99 -8.05 1.26 10.10
C HIS A 99 -6.99 2.33 9.88
N ARG A 100 -6.78 2.65 8.61
CA ARG A 100 -6.12 3.88 8.18
C ARG A 100 -7.13 5.02 8.28
N ALA A 101 -6.80 6.05 9.06
CA ALA A 101 -7.74 7.13 9.39
C ALA A 101 -8.06 7.99 8.17
N ASP A 102 -7.06 8.28 7.35
CA ASP A 102 -7.20 8.95 6.06
C ASP A 102 -8.15 8.18 5.14
N LYS A 103 -7.89 6.87 4.96
CA LYS A 103 -8.69 6.01 4.10
C LYS A 103 -10.14 5.88 4.59
N LEU A 104 -10.33 5.79 5.90
CA LEU A 104 -11.66 5.75 6.51
C LEU A 104 -12.46 7.03 6.21
N ILE A 105 -11.81 8.19 6.25
CA ILE A 105 -12.43 9.48 5.89
C ILE A 105 -12.71 9.54 4.39
N GLU A 106 -11.77 9.12 3.54
CA GLU A 106 -11.95 9.09 2.08
C GLU A 106 -13.12 8.20 1.64
N ASP A 107 -13.23 7.01 2.22
CA ASP A 107 -14.28 6.06 1.89
C ASP A 107 -15.64 6.60 2.34
N TYR A 108 -15.71 7.23 3.52
CA TYR A 108 -16.90 7.94 3.98
C TYR A 108 -17.26 9.10 3.05
N ASN A 109 -16.29 9.92 2.68
CA ASN A 109 -16.49 11.08 1.81
C ASN A 109 -17.01 10.66 0.43
N SER A 110 -16.40 9.63 -0.16
CA SER A 110 -16.81 9.06 -1.44
C SER A 110 -18.25 8.53 -1.39
N ALA A 111 -18.62 7.84 -0.31
CA ALA A 111 -19.98 7.32 -0.12
C ALA A 111 -21.04 8.43 0.09
N ASN A 112 -20.62 9.60 0.57
CA ASN A 112 -21.51 10.74 0.84
C ASN A 112 -21.40 11.86 -0.21
N GLY A 113 -20.69 11.64 -1.33
CA GLY A 113 -20.52 12.63 -2.39
C GLY A 113 -19.72 13.88 -1.97
N ILE A 114 -18.83 13.76 -0.99
CA ILE A 114 -17.98 14.84 -0.50
C ILE A 114 -16.64 14.75 -1.24
N GLU A 115 -16.32 15.73 -2.07
CA GLU A 115 -15.00 15.85 -2.70
C GLU A 115 -14.07 16.66 -1.80
N MET A 116 -13.30 15.98 -0.96
CA MET A 116 -12.28 16.59 -0.12
C MET A 116 -11.03 15.72 -0.10
N ALA A 117 -9.88 16.33 -0.43
CA ALA A 117 -8.60 15.69 -0.28
C ALA A 117 -8.27 15.57 1.22
N VAL A 118 -8.05 14.34 1.69
CA VAL A 118 -7.65 14.05 3.07
C VAL A 118 -6.12 14.02 3.19
N ASP A 119 -5.44 13.77 2.06
CA ASP A 119 -3.98 13.79 1.93
C ASP A 119 -3.39 15.12 2.41
N GLY A 120 -2.70 15.07 3.56
CA GLY A 120 -2.04 16.21 4.18
C GLY A 120 -2.74 16.78 5.42
N MET A 121 -3.90 16.27 5.82
CA MET A 121 -4.50 16.63 7.10
C MET A 121 -3.60 16.22 8.27
N SER A 122 -3.54 17.04 9.32
CA SER A 122 -2.89 16.65 10.57
C SER A 122 -3.71 15.58 11.31
N ASN A 123 -3.08 14.84 12.22
CA ASN A 123 -3.77 13.83 13.03
C ASN A 123 -4.90 14.46 13.87
N GLU A 124 -4.72 15.68 14.34
CA GLU A 124 -5.71 16.43 15.12
C GLU A 124 -6.90 16.81 14.23
N ALA A 125 -6.63 17.30 13.01
CA ALA A 125 -7.67 17.64 12.05
C ALA A 125 -8.49 16.40 11.64
N MET A 126 -7.82 15.27 11.35
CA MET A 126 -8.49 14.01 11.05
C MET A 126 -9.32 13.50 12.23
N THR A 127 -8.80 13.60 13.45
CA THR A 127 -9.53 13.20 14.67
C THR A 127 -10.77 14.07 14.88
N ALA A 128 -10.65 15.39 14.68
CA ALA A 128 -11.77 16.31 14.75
C ALA A 128 -12.81 16.00 13.66
N TYR A 129 -12.37 15.66 12.45
CA TYR A 129 -13.24 15.31 11.34
C TYR A 129 -14.03 14.02 11.62
N LEU A 130 -13.35 12.96 12.05
CA LEU A 130 -13.97 11.67 12.40
C LEU A 130 -15.06 11.84 13.47
N LYS A 131 -14.77 12.61 14.52
CA LYS A 131 -15.72 12.91 15.60
C LYS A 131 -16.87 13.81 15.12
N GLY A 132 -16.55 14.88 14.38
CA GLY A 132 -17.53 15.86 13.91
C GLY A 132 -18.54 15.28 12.91
N LYS A 133 -18.11 14.33 12.07
CA LYS A 133 -18.98 13.60 11.14
C LYS A 133 -19.54 12.29 11.71
N ASN A 134 -19.16 11.92 12.93
CA ASN A 134 -19.53 10.68 13.59
C ASN A 134 -19.36 9.45 12.66
N ILE A 135 -18.19 9.34 12.02
CA ILE A 135 -17.94 8.29 11.02
C ILE A 135 -18.00 6.92 11.70
N PRO A 136 -18.79 5.95 11.19
CA PRO A 136 -18.88 4.62 11.77
C PRO A 136 -17.70 3.73 11.36
N CYS A 137 -17.33 2.79 12.22
CA CYS A 137 -16.43 1.70 11.87
C CYS A 137 -17.09 0.81 10.81
N PRO A 138 -16.42 0.50 9.69
CA PRO A 138 -17.00 -0.34 8.65
C PRO A 138 -17.22 -1.80 9.10
N SER A 139 -16.49 -2.25 10.12
CA SER A 139 -16.56 -3.63 10.61
C SER A 139 -17.69 -3.89 11.60
N CYS A 140 -18.04 -2.92 12.45
CA CYS A 140 -19.01 -3.11 13.54
C CYS A 140 -19.99 -1.94 13.72
N SER A 141 -19.92 -0.92 12.87
CA SER A 141 -20.70 0.31 12.96
C SER A 141 -20.47 1.14 14.24
N GLY A 142 -19.46 0.79 15.04
CA GLY A 142 -19.05 1.53 16.22
C GLY A 142 -18.41 2.87 15.92
N HIS A 143 -18.60 3.86 16.81
CA HIS A 143 -18.02 5.21 16.65
C HIS A 143 -16.86 5.50 17.62
N ASN A 144 -16.55 4.54 18.49
CA ASN A 144 -15.54 4.72 19.53
C ASN A 144 -14.17 4.28 19.03
N PHE A 145 -13.36 5.25 18.61
CA PHE A 145 -12.01 5.02 18.12
C PHE A 145 -10.92 5.45 19.13
N THR A 146 -9.72 4.89 18.99
CA THR A 146 -8.52 5.41 19.67
C THR A 146 -8.08 6.75 19.09
N GLU A 147 -7.07 7.37 19.69
CA GLU A 147 -6.35 8.45 19.03
C GLU A 147 -5.59 7.94 17.81
N ILE A 148 -5.36 8.82 16.84
CA ILE A 148 -4.56 8.51 15.65
C ILE A 148 -3.09 8.48 16.05
N ARG A 149 -2.42 7.38 15.70
CA ARG A 149 -0.98 7.22 15.88
C ARG A 149 -0.28 7.07 14.54
N LYS A 150 0.95 7.55 14.46
CA LYS A 150 1.81 7.32 13.30
C LYS A 150 2.34 5.89 13.33
N PHE A 151 2.15 5.16 12.24
CA PHE A 151 2.73 3.83 12.06
C PHE A 151 3.77 3.87 10.96
N ASN A 152 5.03 3.66 11.33
CA ASN A 152 6.13 3.66 10.37
C ASN A 152 6.00 2.46 9.43
N LEU A 153 6.09 2.72 8.13
CA LEU A 153 5.93 1.71 7.08
C LEU A 153 7.24 1.02 6.69
N MET A 154 8.39 1.46 7.22
CA MET A 154 9.67 0.82 6.96
C MET A 154 9.83 -0.48 7.74
N PHE A 155 10.35 -1.52 7.08
CA PHE A 155 10.74 -2.76 7.74
C PHE A 155 12.04 -2.57 8.52
N LYS A 156 11.96 -2.67 9.85
CA LYS A 156 13.14 -2.71 10.71
C LYS A 156 13.73 -4.12 10.69
N THR A 157 15.04 -4.21 10.48
CA THR A 157 15.81 -5.45 10.63
C THR A 157 17.10 -5.19 11.40
N PHE A 158 17.76 -6.26 11.84
CA PHE A 158 19.07 -6.21 12.47
C PHE A 158 20.02 -7.08 11.64
N GLN A 159 21.10 -6.47 11.16
CA GLN A 159 22.13 -7.19 10.41
C GLN A 159 23.16 -7.76 11.40
N GLY A 160 23.33 -9.08 11.39
CA GLY A 160 24.42 -9.76 12.10
C GLY A 160 25.73 -9.70 11.30
N VAL A 161 26.84 -9.94 11.98
CA VAL A 161 28.17 -10.21 11.40
C VAL A 161 28.50 -11.67 11.60
#